data_AF-A0A0G2H431-F1
#
_entry.id   AF-A0A0G2H431-F1
#
_cell.length_a   1.000
_cell.length_b   1.000
_cell.length_c   1.000
_cell.angle_alpha   90.00
_cell.angle_beta   90.00
_cell.angle_gamma   90.00
#
_symmetry.space_group_name_H-M   'P 1'
#
loop_
_entity.id
_entity.type
_entity.pdbx_description
1 polymer ?
#
loop_
_entity_poly.entity_id
_entity_poly.type
_entity_poly.pdbx_seq_one_letter_code
_entity_poly.pdbx_strand_id
1 'polypeptide(L)'
;MHLITINGAMQNPAQQKLIPISVGSMSVNTSLILTPNYVKANPGDVLQFQFFLTNHTVTQSAGPANPCSPLQATVPGAIHSGFIPGAMLHGSDTVGAFDVMVQNTEPMYIYCAQGSHCQLGQVMVVNG
;
A
#
# COMPACT_ATOMS: atom_id res chain seq x y z
N MET A 1 -27.67 32.30 -32.21
CA MET A 1 -26.28 32.77 -32.03
C MET A 1 -26.01 32.89 -30.55
N HIS A 2 -25.24 31.96 -29.98
CA HIS A 2 -24.27 32.24 -28.92
C HIS A 2 -23.34 31.02 -28.86
N LEU A 3 -22.24 31.11 -29.61
CA LEU A 3 -21.10 30.22 -29.51
C LEU A 3 -20.29 30.67 -28.29
N ILE A 4 -20.13 29.80 -27.29
CA ILE A 4 -19.12 29.98 -26.27
C ILE A 4 -17.91 29.13 -26.70
N THR A 5 -16.88 29.82 -27.17
CA THR A 5 -15.57 29.26 -27.47
C THR A 5 -14.82 29.07 -26.16
N ILE A 6 -14.69 27.83 -25.66
CA ILE A 6 -13.70 27.52 -24.62
C ILE A 6 -12.37 27.12 -25.28
N ASN A 7 -11.54 28.12 -25.56
CA ASN A 7 -10.11 27.91 -25.74
C ASN A 7 -9.49 27.68 -24.36
N GLY A 8 -9.32 26.42 -24.02
CA GLY A 8 -8.58 25.99 -22.84
C GLY A 8 -8.46 24.48 -22.90
N ALA A 9 -7.27 23.98 -23.20
CA ALA A 9 -6.98 22.56 -23.15
C ALA A 9 -7.37 22.04 -21.76
N MET A 10 -8.47 21.29 -21.66
CA MET A 10 -8.72 20.44 -20.52
C MET A 10 -7.64 19.37 -20.57
N GLN A 11 -6.58 19.57 -19.80
CA GLN A 11 -5.64 18.49 -19.49
C GLN A 11 -6.50 17.36 -18.93
N ASN A 12 -6.50 16.22 -19.63
CA ASN A 12 -7.11 15.00 -19.13
C ASN A 12 -6.51 14.75 -17.73
N PRO A 13 -7.29 14.76 -16.63
CA PRO A 13 -6.73 14.36 -15.35
C PRO A 13 -6.18 12.95 -15.56
N ALA A 14 -4.91 12.72 -15.20
CA ALA A 14 -4.35 11.38 -15.25
C ALA A 14 -5.34 10.44 -14.56
N GLN A 15 -5.85 9.45 -15.29
CA GLN A 15 -6.88 8.56 -14.81
C GLN A 15 -6.35 7.86 -13.55
N GLN A 16 -6.95 8.17 -12.40
CA GLN A 16 -6.59 7.58 -11.11
C GLN A 16 -6.69 6.05 -11.23
N LYS A 17 -5.59 5.35 -10.95
CA LYS A 17 -5.54 3.89 -11.01
C LYS A 17 -5.64 3.29 -9.61
N LEU A 18 -6.49 2.27 -9.48
CA LEU A 18 -6.43 1.35 -8.36
C LEU A 18 -5.33 0.30 -8.61
N ILE A 19 -4.37 0.21 -7.69
CA ILE A 19 -3.24 -0.72 -7.77
C ILE A 19 -3.40 -1.74 -6.63
N PRO A 20 -3.79 -2.98 -6.92
CA PRO A 20 -3.94 -4.01 -5.89
C PRO A 20 -2.57 -4.53 -5.44
N ILE A 21 -2.40 -4.72 -4.13
CA ILE A 21 -1.25 -5.36 -3.50
C ILE A 21 -1.77 -6.44 -2.55
N SER A 22 -1.35 -7.68 -2.76
CA SER A 22 -1.61 -8.78 -1.82
C SER A 22 -0.67 -8.63 -0.61
N VAL A 23 -1.25 -8.59 0.59
CA VAL A 23 -0.55 -8.71 1.86
C VAL A 23 -0.66 -10.15 2.32
N GLY A 24 0.47 -10.86 2.28
CA GLY A 24 0.52 -12.29 2.45
C GLY A 24 0.12 -13.06 1.20
N SER A 25 -0.25 -14.33 1.38
CA SER A 25 -0.55 -15.29 0.31
C SER A 25 -1.55 -16.33 0.81
N MET A 26 -2.22 -17.01 -0.13
CA MET A 26 -3.05 -18.19 0.18
C MET A 26 -2.23 -19.43 0.59
N SER A 27 -0.90 -19.40 0.46
CA SER A 27 -0.01 -20.45 0.96
C SER A 27 0.74 -19.97 2.20
N VAL A 28 0.63 -20.74 3.29
CA VAL A 28 1.30 -20.47 4.58
C VAL A 28 2.82 -20.30 4.43
N ASN A 29 3.43 -21.02 3.49
CA ASN A 29 4.88 -20.98 3.23
C ASN A 29 5.32 -19.68 2.52
N THR A 30 4.38 -18.91 1.99
CA THR A 30 4.61 -17.62 1.33
C THR A 30 3.78 -16.50 1.96
N SER A 31 3.34 -16.68 3.21
CA SER A 31 2.48 -15.73 3.92
C SER A 31 3.17 -14.41 4.27
N LEU A 32 4.51 -14.34 4.22
CA LEU A 32 5.28 -13.17 4.65
C LEU A 32 5.77 -12.32 3.46
N ILE A 33 4.85 -11.93 2.57
CA ILE A 33 5.17 -11.17 1.36
C ILE A 33 4.19 -10.01 1.13
N LEU A 34 4.63 -9.01 0.37
CA LEU A 34 3.79 -7.99 -0.26
C LEU A 34 3.93 -8.19 -1.77
N THR A 35 2.83 -8.43 -2.50
CA THR A 35 2.89 -8.75 -3.94
C THR A 35 2.01 -7.80 -4.76
N PRO A 36 2.56 -7.04 -5.73
CA PRO A 36 4.00 -6.88 -5.99
C PRO A 36 4.72 -6.15 -4.83
N ASN A 37 6.02 -6.41 -4.65
CA ASN A 37 6.85 -5.73 -3.64
C ASN A 37 7.52 -4.45 -4.20
N TYR A 38 7.32 -4.14 -5.47
CA TYR A 38 7.74 -2.90 -6.10
C TYR A 38 6.61 -2.34 -6.97
N VAL A 39 6.27 -1.08 -6.78
CA VAL A 39 5.22 -0.39 -7.56
C VAL A 39 5.72 0.98 -7.99
N LYS A 40 5.45 1.35 -9.25
CA LYS A 40 5.43 2.76 -9.68
C LYS A 40 3.99 3.26 -9.69
N ALA A 41 3.76 4.42 -9.09
CA ALA A 41 2.44 5.01 -8.96
C ALA A 41 2.51 6.54 -9.10
N ASN A 42 1.48 7.14 -9.68
CA ASN A 42 1.36 8.57 -9.84
C ASN A 42 0.53 9.18 -8.69
N PRO A 43 0.67 10.49 -8.42
CA PRO A 43 -0.22 11.19 -7.52
C PRO A 43 -1.69 10.98 -7.92
N GLY A 44 -2.54 10.62 -6.96
CA GLY A 44 -3.95 10.28 -7.18
C GLY A 44 -4.22 8.79 -7.41
N ASP A 45 -3.21 7.95 -7.67
CA ASP A 45 -3.38 6.50 -7.64
C ASP A 45 -3.71 6.02 -6.21
N VAL A 46 -4.40 4.89 -6.11
CA VAL A 46 -4.72 4.25 -4.83
C VAL A 46 -4.04 2.89 -4.77
N LEU A 47 -3.20 2.69 -3.76
CA LEU A 47 -2.63 1.40 -3.40
C LEU A 47 -3.64 0.68 -2.50
N GLN A 48 -4.25 -0.39 -2.99
CA GLN A 48 -5.20 -1.19 -2.22
C GLN A 48 -4.52 -2.47 -1.72
N PHE A 49 -4.25 -2.49 -0.43
CA PHE A 49 -3.63 -3.62 0.25
C PHE A 49 -4.70 -4.63 0.67
N GLN A 50 -4.64 -5.84 0.14
CA GLN A 50 -5.62 -6.91 0.33
C GLN A 50 -5.02 -8.02 1.20
N PHE A 51 -5.61 -8.29 2.35
CA PHE A 51 -5.01 -9.12 3.41
C PHE A 51 -5.44 -10.58 3.31
N PHE A 52 -4.48 -11.46 3.01
CA PHE A 52 -4.68 -12.90 2.84
C PHE A 52 -3.96 -13.71 3.90
N LEU A 53 -4.71 -14.53 4.65
CA LEU A 53 -4.23 -15.42 5.72
C LEU A 53 -3.36 -14.71 6.79
N THR A 54 -3.41 -15.19 8.03
CA THR A 54 -2.62 -14.66 9.16
C THR A 54 -2.81 -13.15 9.40
N ASN A 55 -2.17 -12.59 10.43
CA ASN A 55 -2.30 -11.16 10.75
C ASN A 55 -1.12 -10.38 10.15
N HIS A 56 -1.43 -9.27 9.49
CA HIS A 56 -0.43 -8.37 8.94
C HIS A 56 -0.76 -6.90 9.23
N THR A 57 0.20 -6.04 8.93
CA THR A 57 0.04 -4.58 8.91
C THR A 57 0.60 -4.04 7.60
N VAL A 58 0.15 -2.84 7.24
CA VAL A 58 0.77 -1.95 6.26
C VAL A 58 1.27 -0.75 7.05
N THR A 59 2.58 -0.68 7.23
CA THR A 59 3.23 0.36 8.03
C THR A 59 4.28 1.06 7.18
N GLN A 60 4.28 2.39 7.15
CA GLN A 60 5.33 3.16 6.50
C GLN A 60 6.61 3.09 7.31
N SER A 61 7.70 2.73 6.65
CA SER A 61 9.04 2.66 7.20
C SER A 61 9.69 4.04 7.26
N ALA A 62 10.56 4.23 8.24
CA ALA A 62 11.43 5.40 8.37
C ALA A 62 12.45 5.54 7.21
N GLY A 63 12.58 4.52 6.35
CA GLY A 63 13.40 4.55 5.15
C GLY A 63 14.22 3.27 4.94
N PRO A 64 14.98 3.17 3.85
CA PRO A 64 15.67 1.94 3.46
C PRO A 64 16.85 1.59 4.40
N ALA A 65 17.40 2.57 5.11
CA ALA A 65 18.43 2.35 6.13
C ALA A 65 17.86 1.72 7.41
N ASN A 66 16.56 1.93 7.70
CA ASN A 66 15.87 1.41 8.87
C ASN A 66 14.50 0.81 8.47
N PRO A 67 14.47 -0.23 7.63
CA PRO A 67 13.26 -0.67 6.93
C PRO A 67 12.16 -1.15 7.88
N CYS A 68 12.53 -1.67 9.06
CA CYS A 68 11.59 -2.20 10.05
C CYS A 68 11.24 -1.23 11.19
N SER A 69 11.53 0.06 11.03
CA SER A 69 11.16 1.10 12.00
C SER A 69 9.98 1.93 11.47
N PRO A 70 8.94 2.19 12.28
CA PRO A 70 7.77 2.92 11.80
C PRO A 70 8.10 4.41 11.65
N LEU A 71 7.78 4.99 10.50
CA LEU A 71 7.90 6.44 10.28
C LEU A 71 7.01 7.23 11.24
N GLN A 72 5.90 6.63 11.71
CA GLN A 72 4.98 7.26 12.66
C GLN A 72 5.65 7.71 13.97
N ALA A 73 6.80 7.12 14.33
CA ALA A 73 7.59 7.53 15.49
C ALA A 73 8.13 8.97 15.37
N THR A 74 8.31 9.48 14.15
CA THR A 74 8.83 10.83 13.88
C THR A 74 7.84 11.70 13.08
N VAL A 75 6.95 11.09 12.30
CA VAL A 75 5.95 11.79 11.48
C VAL A 75 4.55 11.33 11.89
N PRO A 76 3.84 12.07 12.76
CA PRO A 76 2.46 11.77 13.10
C PRO A 76 1.58 11.65 11.86
N GLY A 77 0.75 10.62 11.81
CA GLY A 77 -0.13 10.36 10.66
C GLY A 77 0.52 9.62 9.49
N ALA A 78 1.80 9.24 9.57
CA ALA A 78 2.39 8.30 8.61
C ALA A 78 1.58 6.99 8.55
N ILE A 79 1.63 6.30 7.41
CA ILE A 79 0.75 5.17 7.11
C ILE A 79 0.90 4.07 8.17
N HIS A 80 -0.22 3.69 8.79
CA HIS A 80 -0.28 2.54 9.68
C HIS A 80 -1.71 1.97 9.67
N SER A 81 -1.90 0.78 9.10
CA SER A 81 -3.23 0.16 9.01
C SER A 81 -3.77 -0.37 10.34
N GLY A 82 -2.89 -0.57 11.33
CA GLY A 82 -3.19 -1.47 12.45
C GLY A 82 -3.14 -2.93 11.99
N PHE A 83 -3.39 -3.86 12.91
CA PHE A 83 -3.53 -5.27 12.55
C PHE A 83 -4.82 -5.48 11.80
N ILE A 84 -4.71 -5.96 10.55
CA ILE A 84 -5.84 -6.43 9.78
C ILE A 84 -5.74 -7.95 9.70
N PRO A 85 -6.73 -8.69 10.25
CA PRO A 85 -6.72 -10.14 10.20
C PRO A 85 -6.96 -10.64 8.78
N GLY A 86 -6.21 -11.66 8.37
CA GLY A 86 -6.39 -12.33 7.09
C GLY A 86 -7.71 -13.08 7.06
N ALA A 87 -8.58 -12.67 6.13
CA ALA A 87 -9.98 -13.11 6.06
C ALA A 87 -10.18 -14.64 5.95
N MET A 88 -9.28 -15.31 5.24
CA MET A 88 -9.47 -16.69 4.82
C MET A 88 -9.18 -17.74 5.91
N LEU A 89 -8.52 -17.37 7.03
CA LEU A 89 -8.29 -18.32 8.14
C LEU A 89 -9.56 -18.60 8.96
N HIS A 90 -10.59 -17.77 8.84
CA HIS A 90 -11.83 -17.88 9.60
C HIS A 90 -13.05 -18.24 8.74
N GLY A 91 -12.83 -18.68 7.49
CA GLY A 91 -13.92 -19.01 6.57
C GLY A 91 -14.74 -17.79 6.13
N SER A 92 -14.15 -16.59 6.16
CA SER A 92 -14.79 -15.39 5.64
C SER A 92 -14.47 -15.21 4.16
N ASP A 93 -15.51 -14.94 3.36
CA ASP A 93 -15.38 -14.61 1.94
C ASP A 93 -14.94 -13.15 1.69
N THR A 94 -14.84 -12.32 2.74
CA THR A 94 -14.51 -10.89 2.62
C THR A 94 -13.03 -10.64 2.89
N VAL A 95 -12.24 -10.38 1.86
CA VAL A 95 -10.83 -9.98 2.01
C VAL A 95 -10.74 -8.59 2.64
N GLY A 96 -10.05 -8.48 3.78
CA GLY A 96 -9.78 -7.19 4.41
C GLY A 96 -8.94 -6.32 3.49
N ALA A 97 -9.27 -5.03 3.38
CA ALA A 97 -8.57 -4.09 2.53
C ALA A 97 -8.14 -2.84 3.30
N PHE A 98 -7.01 -2.25 2.90
CA PHE A 98 -6.54 -0.96 3.38
C PHE A 98 -6.05 -0.12 2.20
N ASP A 99 -6.64 1.05 2.03
CA ASP A 99 -6.36 1.93 0.90
C ASP A 99 -5.39 3.04 1.30
N VAL A 100 -4.36 3.25 0.47
CA VAL A 100 -3.41 4.35 0.60
C VAL A 100 -3.44 5.17 -0.68
N MET A 101 -3.82 6.44 -0.56
CA MET A 101 -3.74 7.39 -1.67
C MET A 101 -2.29 7.86 -1.85
N VAL A 102 -1.79 7.78 -3.07
CA VAL A 102 -0.47 8.28 -3.43
C VAL A 102 -0.55 9.79 -3.59
N GLN A 103 0.19 10.53 -2.76
CA GLN A 103 0.11 12.00 -2.73
C GLN A 103 1.15 12.68 -3.63
N ASN A 104 2.30 12.04 -3.83
CA ASN A 104 3.41 12.54 -4.61
C ASN A 104 4.22 11.35 -5.17
N THR A 105 5.31 11.63 -5.88
CA THR A 105 6.21 10.60 -6.43
C THR A 105 7.41 10.31 -5.53
N GLU A 106 7.40 10.75 -4.26
CA GLU A 106 8.48 10.45 -3.33
C GLU A 106 8.47 8.95 -2.98
N PRO A 107 9.65 8.33 -2.77
CA PRO A 107 9.72 6.92 -2.40
C PRO A 107 8.99 6.65 -1.08
N MET A 108 8.11 5.65 -1.07
CA MET A 108 7.54 5.09 0.15
C MET A 108 8.06 3.68 0.38
N TYR A 109 8.51 3.42 1.59
CA TYR A 109 8.92 2.09 2.03
C TYR A 109 7.83 1.56 2.95
N ILE A 110 7.27 0.39 2.62
CA ILE A 110 6.17 -0.22 3.34
C ILE A 110 6.67 -1.55 3.92
N TYR A 111 6.28 -1.86 5.16
CA TYR A 111 6.62 -3.13 5.79
C TYR A 111 5.48 -3.63 6.68
N CYS A 112 5.55 -4.92 7.05
CA CYS A 112 4.70 -5.48 8.08
C CYS A 112 5.38 -5.44 9.45
N ALA A 113 4.72 -4.80 10.43
CA ALA A 113 5.20 -4.62 11.80
C ALA A 113 4.87 -5.78 12.75
N GLN A 114 4.30 -6.87 12.25
CA GLN A 114 3.99 -8.07 13.04
C GLN A 114 5.27 -8.86 13.33
N GLY A 115 5.70 -8.92 14.60
CA GLY A 115 6.80 -9.78 15.04
C GLY A 115 8.06 -9.64 14.18
N SER A 116 8.52 -10.76 13.62
CA SER A 116 9.70 -10.83 12.75
C SER A 116 9.40 -10.71 11.24
N HIS A 117 8.16 -10.39 10.84
CA HIS A 117 7.75 -10.44 9.42
C HIS A 117 8.59 -9.53 8.53
N CYS A 118 8.90 -8.32 8.99
CA CYS A 118 9.79 -7.40 8.27
C CYS A 118 11.20 -7.98 8.08
N GLN A 119 11.78 -8.52 9.15
CA GLN A 119 13.12 -9.11 9.15
C GLN A 119 13.20 -10.36 8.27
N LEU A 120 12.06 -11.03 8.06
CA LEU A 120 11.90 -12.15 7.14
C LEU A 120 11.57 -11.72 5.71
N GLY A 121 11.54 -10.42 5.41
CA GLY A 121 11.43 -9.89 4.06
C GLY A 121 10.05 -9.37 3.65
N GLN A 122 9.10 -9.22 4.58
CA GLN A 122 7.79 -8.63 4.28
C GLN A 122 7.88 -7.09 4.17
N VAL A 123 8.51 -6.65 3.08
CA VAL A 123 8.78 -5.25 2.74
C VAL A 123 8.41 -4.96 1.28
N MET A 124 8.15 -3.69 1.00
CA MET A 124 7.74 -3.18 -0.31
C MET A 124 8.31 -1.78 -0.53
N VAL A 125 8.55 -1.44 -1.79
CA VAL A 125 8.94 -0.09 -2.23
C VAL A 125 7.91 0.45 -3.23
N VAL A 126 7.47 1.68 -3.02
CA VAL A 126 6.68 2.46 -3.98
C VAL A 126 7.54 3.62 -4.46
N ASN A 127 7.65 3.82 -5.78
CA ASN A 127 8.40 4.93 -6.39
C ASN A 127 9.88 5.02 -5.98
N GLY A 128 10.54 3.88 -5.70
CA GLY A 128 11.98 3.81 -5.41
C GLY A 128 12.87 3.49 -6.60
#